data_AF-A0A6H1ZP59-F1
#
_entry.id   AF-A0A6H1ZP59-F1
#
_cell.length_a   1.000
_cell.length_b   1.000
_cell.length_c   1.000
_cell.angle_alpha   90.00
_cell.angle_beta   90.00
_cell.angle_gamma   90.00
#
_symmetry.space_group_name_H-M   'P 1'
#
loop_
_entity.id
_entity.type
_entity.pdbx_description
1 polymer ?
#
loop_
_entity_poly.entity_id
_entity_poly.type
_entity_poly.pdbx_seq_one_letter_code
_entity_poly.pdbx_strand_id
1 'polypeptide(L)'
;GARAHMTKRGGELYLGYEENPLLAIPKYIKGLAGSEAKKNMVGKMMKALTGTEMSWADYQAENPEATKEDYAAHVKEMMIEQGKQPVAFKWAIAYIGENTRNPDFADNVIGMLRGAAVGKYLAFRVFSAPLVNLTALPTSTIATLKGAGLSYGRAWKELGRGIKQYGQYIADGQFGTSKLSEKDKWIFEYMDKKGWTDAQYTSESLAALRSNLSRGWDNIIKVGMFTFSQSEKLNRAATISAAFNGLSRLSENKGKTKEQIAEMAKQVSDDSHGVYNKGNYPYIALGGNPAAHIARMMYVFQRFSHTYLLNMRKLGFEKKDYVALTHMIVAPAVLAGAGASVLTPIISALLRAFGIDDSEEEAYKKVAESFGPSGENLARFGLAGLAGFTIKGSLALGVGAIPTSIKDVLGAPGSVMSDIFIDGIPMIAEGDIAKGFEKIVPTGFGNLIRAYRESTEGLTTKGNRPVFYGNKQVKTEGYETFLRAISLYPSRVAAIREKQYKEYLTEAKYTEKRADIYAKIKKFYLSSDRSKARWLDILAEIQAYNERARSAGVTIITGKSISMNIKRSFKPSRRERMRGRQQ
;
A
#
# COMPACT_ATOMS: atom_id res chain seq x y z
N GLY A 1 12.53 -25.82 -12.74
CA GLY A 1 13.63 -26.74 -12.42
C GLY A 1 14.74 -26.52 -13.43
N ALA A 2 15.93 -26.16 -12.98
CA ALA A 2 17.13 -25.99 -13.80
C ALA A 2 18.26 -26.91 -13.31
N ARG A 3 17.91 -28.07 -12.74
CA ARG A 3 18.83 -29.10 -12.26
C ARG A 3 18.19 -30.46 -12.50
N ALA A 4 18.96 -31.41 -13.03
CA ALA A 4 18.57 -32.65 -13.72
C ALA A 4 18.05 -32.35 -15.14
N HIS A 5 18.79 -32.63 -16.21
CA HIS A 5 19.44 -33.90 -16.54
C HIS A 5 20.85 -33.69 -17.09
N MET A 6 21.86 -34.03 -16.29
CA MET A 6 23.18 -34.43 -16.78
C MET A 6 23.44 -35.81 -16.21
N THR A 7 23.27 -36.85 -17.03
CA THR A 7 23.89 -38.15 -16.79
C THR A 7 24.16 -38.84 -18.13
N LYS A 8 25.47 -39.12 -18.32
CA LYS A 8 26.14 -39.91 -19.36
C LYS A 8 26.33 -39.29 -20.75
N ARG A 9 27.58 -38.89 -21.00
CA ARG A 9 28.21 -38.87 -22.34
C ARG A 9 28.25 -40.31 -22.85
N GLY A 10 27.27 -40.69 -23.67
CA GLY A 10 27.27 -41.89 -24.50
C GLY A 10 27.08 -41.44 -25.94
N GLY A 11 27.87 -42.00 -26.86
CA GLY A 11 27.87 -41.61 -28.27
C GLY A 11 26.51 -41.75 -28.93
N GLU A 12 26.29 -40.92 -29.96
CA GLU A 12 25.10 -40.79 -30.79
C GLU A 12 23.93 -39.99 -30.20
N LEU A 13 24.07 -38.67 -30.25
CA LEU A 13 22.94 -37.73 -30.32
C LEU A 13 23.06 -36.91 -31.61
N TYR A 14 22.37 -37.36 -32.67
CA TYR A 14 22.16 -36.63 -33.91
C TYR A 14 21.08 -35.57 -33.72
N LEU A 15 21.42 -34.43 -33.10
CA LEU A 15 20.72 -33.15 -33.23
C LEU A 15 21.59 -32.09 -32.54
N GLY A 16 22.14 -31.17 -33.35
CA GLY A 16 23.11 -30.18 -32.90
C GLY A 16 22.64 -29.39 -31.67
N TYR A 17 23.49 -29.35 -30.64
CA TYR A 17 23.31 -28.45 -29.50
C TYR A 17 23.50 -27.02 -30.00
N GLU A 18 22.46 -26.20 -29.87
CA GLU A 18 22.57 -24.77 -30.09
C GLU A 18 23.36 -24.17 -28.90
N GLU A 19 24.64 -23.85 -29.10
CA GLU A 19 25.51 -23.30 -28.07
C GLU A 19 25.22 -21.82 -27.77
N ASN A 20 24.60 -21.12 -28.72
CA ASN A 20 24.24 -19.72 -28.53
C ASN A 20 23.04 -19.61 -27.57
N PRO A 21 23.19 -19.06 -26.36
CA PRO A 21 22.09 -18.94 -25.40
C PRO A 21 20.94 -18.07 -25.94
N LEU A 22 21.21 -17.14 -26.87
CA LEU A 22 20.20 -16.32 -27.56
C LEU A 22 19.33 -17.12 -28.54
N LEU A 23 19.75 -18.32 -28.93
CA LEU A 23 19.01 -19.21 -29.82
C LEU A 23 18.49 -20.46 -29.08
N ALA A 24 19.25 -20.98 -28.11
CA ALA A 24 18.92 -22.16 -27.34
C ALA A 24 17.72 -21.95 -26.39
N ILE A 25 17.75 -20.87 -25.61
CA ILE A 25 16.70 -20.55 -24.63
C ILE A 25 15.36 -20.29 -25.35
N PRO A 26 15.31 -19.48 -26.44
CA PRO A 26 14.06 -19.27 -27.18
C PRO A 26 13.53 -20.52 -27.90
N LYS A 27 14.41 -21.43 -28.38
CA LYS A 27 14.00 -22.71 -28.99
C LYS A 27 13.30 -23.63 -27.98
N TYR A 28 13.74 -23.65 -26.72
CA TYR A 28 13.11 -24.46 -25.66
C TYR A 28 11.72 -23.96 -25.25
N ILE A 29 11.45 -22.65 -25.41
CA ILE A 29 10.16 -22.01 -25.08
C ILE A 29 9.06 -22.32 -26.12
N LYS A 30 9.43 -22.86 -27.29
CA LYS A 30 8.53 -23.09 -28.44
C LYS A 30 7.38 -24.08 -28.16
N GLY A 31 7.47 -24.90 -27.10
CA GLY A 31 6.50 -25.94 -26.74
C GLY A 31 5.26 -25.51 -25.93
N LEU A 32 4.98 -24.21 -25.73
CA LEU A 32 3.91 -23.74 -24.83
C LEU A 32 2.92 -22.80 -25.55
N ALA A 33 1.62 -22.89 -25.24
CA ALA A 33 0.61 -21.99 -25.81
C ALA A 33 0.93 -20.51 -25.47
N GLY A 34 1.06 -19.66 -26.51
CA GLY A 34 1.57 -18.27 -26.40
C GLY A 34 3.08 -18.11 -26.66
N SER A 35 3.75 -19.14 -27.23
CA SER A 35 5.21 -19.24 -27.34
C SER A 35 5.91 -18.12 -28.10
N GLU A 36 5.37 -17.63 -29.22
CA GLU A 36 6.12 -16.67 -30.06
C GLU A 36 6.27 -15.29 -29.38
N ALA A 37 5.24 -14.82 -28.66
CA ALA A 37 5.31 -13.57 -27.91
C ALA A 37 6.27 -13.68 -26.73
N LYS A 38 6.23 -14.79 -25.99
CA LYS A 38 7.18 -15.06 -24.89
C LYS A 38 8.61 -15.19 -25.40
N LYS A 39 8.80 -15.86 -26.52
CA LYS A 39 10.09 -16.05 -27.20
C LYS A 39 10.68 -14.71 -27.64
N ASN A 40 9.89 -13.84 -28.29
CA ASN A 40 10.31 -12.50 -28.69
C ASN A 40 10.64 -11.62 -27.47
N MET A 41 9.84 -11.71 -26.42
CA MET A 41 10.08 -11.01 -25.16
C MET A 41 11.40 -11.46 -24.51
N VAL A 42 11.66 -12.76 -24.44
CA VAL A 42 12.92 -13.30 -23.92
C VAL A 42 14.10 -12.90 -24.77
N GLY A 43 13.96 -12.96 -26.10
CA GLY A 43 15.00 -12.50 -27.02
C GLY A 43 15.38 -11.04 -26.74
N LYS A 44 14.40 -10.16 -26.55
CA LYS A 44 14.65 -8.75 -26.19
C LYS A 44 15.30 -8.61 -24.81
N MET A 45 14.80 -9.29 -23.78
CA MET A 45 15.38 -9.24 -22.44
C MET A 45 16.82 -9.78 -22.39
N MET A 46 17.12 -10.83 -23.16
CA MET A 46 18.47 -11.38 -23.25
C MET A 46 19.40 -10.44 -23.98
N LYS A 47 18.95 -9.81 -25.08
CA LYS A 47 19.72 -8.76 -25.76
C LYS A 47 20.03 -7.58 -24.83
N ALA A 48 19.06 -7.17 -24.01
CA ALA A 48 19.27 -6.16 -22.96
C ALA A 48 20.35 -6.59 -21.96
N LEU A 49 20.25 -7.82 -21.45
CA LEU A 49 21.19 -8.39 -20.49
C LEU A 49 22.62 -8.47 -21.06
N THR A 50 22.74 -8.86 -22.34
CA THR A 50 24.02 -9.03 -23.02
C THR A 50 24.55 -7.76 -23.68
N GLY A 51 23.84 -6.63 -23.58
CA GLY A 51 24.24 -5.36 -24.20
C GLY A 51 24.12 -5.33 -25.73
N THR A 52 23.40 -6.27 -26.33
CA THR A 52 23.27 -6.43 -27.80
C THR A 52 21.86 -6.06 -28.30
N GLU A 53 21.24 -5.05 -27.70
CA GLU A 53 19.94 -4.53 -28.16
C GLU A 53 20.07 -3.89 -29.54
N MET A 54 21.09 -3.04 -29.69
CA MET A 54 21.52 -2.46 -30.96
C MET A 54 22.38 -3.49 -31.69
N SER A 55 22.10 -3.74 -32.97
CA SER A 55 22.96 -4.59 -33.78
C SER A 55 24.19 -3.82 -34.26
N TRP A 56 25.24 -4.52 -34.71
CA TRP A 56 26.39 -3.88 -35.35
C TRP A 56 25.97 -2.98 -36.52
N ALA A 57 25.00 -3.43 -37.32
CA ALA A 57 24.50 -2.65 -38.46
C ALA A 57 23.83 -1.35 -38.03
N ASP A 58 23.03 -1.39 -36.94
CA ASP A 58 22.37 -0.20 -36.40
C ASP A 58 23.39 0.76 -35.76
N TYR A 59 24.35 0.21 -35.00
CA TYR A 59 25.42 1.00 -34.38
C TYR A 59 26.30 1.69 -35.42
N GLN A 60 26.62 0.99 -36.52
CA GLN A 60 27.38 1.55 -37.64
C GLN A 60 26.56 2.58 -38.44
N ALA A 61 25.24 2.44 -38.53
CA ALA A 61 24.37 3.43 -39.16
C ALA A 61 24.35 4.74 -38.37
N GLU A 62 24.41 4.68 -37.03
CA GLU A 62 24.50 5.84 -36.14
C GLU A 62 25.94 6.37 -36.00
N ASN A 63 26.95 5.51 -36.20
CA ASN A 63 28.37 5.82 -36.06
C ASN A 63 29.16 5.26 -37.27
N PRO A 64 29.15 5.95 -38.43
CA PRO A 64 29.71 5.43 -39.68
C PRO A 64 31.20 5.07 -39.63
N GLU A 65 31.96 5.74 -38.77
CA GLU A 65 33.40 5.54 -38.61
C GLU A 65 33.78 4.58 -37.48
N ALA A 66 32.80 4.11 -36.69
CA ALA A 66 33.10 3.22 -35.58
C ALA A 66 33.60 1.86 -36.06
N THR A 67 34.50 1.23 -35.31
CA THR A 67 35.02 -0.10 -35.61
C THR A 67 34.28 -1.19 -34.81
N LYS A 68 34.56 -2.47 -35.13
CA LYS A 68 33.99 -3.59 -34.37
C LYS A 68 34.47 -3.59 -32.92
N GLU A 69 35.66 -3.07 -32.65
CA GLU A 69 36.20 -2.89 -31.31
C GLU A 69 35.40 -1.84 -30.53
N ASP A 70 35.01 -0.72 -31.16
CA ASP A 70 34.15 0.29 -30.55
C ASP A 70 32.77 -0.28 -30.20
N TYR A 71 32.20 -1.10 -31.09
CA TYR A 71 30.95 -1.80 -30.80
C TYR A 71 31.11 -2.84 -29.70
N ALA A 72 32.22 -3.60 -29.66
CA ALA A 72 32.48 -4.53 -28.57
C ALA A 72 32.61 -3.81 -27.22
N ALA A 73 33.22 -2.61 -27.20
CA ALA A 73 33.27 -1.75 -26.03
C ALA A 73 31.87 -1.26 -25.63
N HIS A 74 31.05 -0.80 -26.59
CA HIS A 74 29.67 -0.40 -26.36
C HIS A 74 28.82 -1.54 -25.78
N VAL A 75 28.89 -2.74 -26.37
CA VAL A 75 28.20 -3.94 -25.86
C VAL A 75 28.64 -4.24 -24.42
N LYS A 76 29.94 -4.10 -24.12
CA LYS A 76 30.48 -4.33 -22.77
C LYS A 76 30.06 -3.27 -21.76
N GLU A 77 29.87 -2.04 -22.18
CA GLU A 77 29.33 -0.97 -21.33
C GLU A 77 27.85 -1.21 -21.02
N MET A 78 27.08 -1.67 -22.02
CA MET A 78 25.64 -1.87 -21.90
C MET A 78 25.26 -3.22 -21.25
N MET A 79 26.15 -4.20 -21.22
CA MET A 79 25.86 -5.51 -20.63
C MET A 79 25.81 -5.49 -19.10
N ILE A 80 24.96 -6.33 -18.53
CA ILE A 80 24.94 -6.59 -17.09
C ILE A 80 25.89 -7.76 -16.80
N GLU A 81 27.10 -7.46 -16.34
CA GLU A 81 28.10 -8.47 -16.01
C GLU A 81 27.82 -9.12 -14.63
N GLN A 82 27.77 -10.45 -14.55
CA GLN A 82 27.56 -11.15 -13.27
C GLN A 82 28.65 -10.85 -12.23
N GLY A 83 29.92 -10.74 -12.64
CA GLY A 83 31.05 -10.49 -11.73
C GLY A 83 31.07 -9.08 -11.16
N LYS A 84 30.76 -8.06 -11.98
CA LYS A 84 30.76 -6.65 -11.56
C LYS A 84 29.44 -6.20 -10.95
N GLN A 85 28.33 -6.75 -11.43
CA GLN A 85 26.98 -6.36 -11.04
C GLN A 85 26.16 -7.58 -10.56
N PRO A 86 26.60 -8.28 -9.51
CA PRO A 86 26.00 -9.55 -9.10
C PRO A 86 24.52 -9.42 -8.70
N VAL A 87 24.12 -8.29 -8.12
CA VAL A 87 22.73 -8.03 -7.73
C VAL A 87 21.84 -7.78 -8.94
N ALA A 88 22.27 -6.91 -9.87
CA ALA A 88 21.52 -6.59 -11.07
C ALA A 88 21.37 -7.83 -11.98
N PHE A 89 22.43 -8.62 -12.12
CA PHE A 89 22.40 -9.88 -12.85
C PHE A 89 21.40 -10.86 -12.23
N LYS A 90 21.45 -11.05 -10.90
CA LYS A 90 20.52 -11.93 -10.18
C LYS A 90 19.06 -11.48 -10.33
N TRP A 91 18.82 -10.17 -10.32
CA TRP A 91 17.49 -9.60 -10.55
C TRP A 91 17.02 -9.81 -11.99
N ALA A 92 17.87 -9.55 -12.98
CA ALA A 92 17.53 -9.71 -14.38
C ALA A 92 17.16 -11.17 -14.70
N ILE A 93 17.93 -12.14 -14.19
CA ILE A 93 17.60 -13.57 -14.33
C ILE A 93 16.29 -13.93 -13.62
N ALA A 94 16.07 -13.44 -12.39
CA ALA A 94 14.82 -13.68 -11.66
C ALA A 94 13.60 -13.08 -12.41
N TYR A 95 13.77 -11.90 -13.00
CA TYR A 95 12.75 -11.22 -13.78
C TYR A 95 12.44 -11.95 -15.09
N ILE A 96 13.46 -12.39 -15.83
CA ILE A 96 13.30 -13.22 -17.03
C ILE A 96 12.56 -14.51 -16.65
N GLY A 97 12.97 -15.17 -15.56
CA GLY A 97 12.31 -16.37 -15.05
C GLY A 97 10.83 -16.15 -14.70
N GLU A 98 10.50 -15.05 -14.03
CA GLU A 98 9.12 -14.72 -13.64
C GLU A 98 8.20 -14.46 -14.85
N ASN A 99 8.73 -13.84 -15.91
CA ASN A 99 7.94 -13.55 -17.12
C ASN A 99 7.82 -14.74 -18.08
N THR A 100 8.67 -15.75 -17.92
CA THR A 100 8.71 -16.94 -18.80
C THR A 100 8.06 -18.17 -18.19
N ARG A 101 8.03 -18.28 -16.86
CA ARG A 101 7.42 -19.40 -16.13
C ARG A 101 5.91 -19.50 -16.42
N ASN A 102 5.40 -20.73 -16.46
CA ASN A 102 3.96 -20.98 -16.50
C ASN A 102 3.36 -20.78 -15.09
N PRO A 103 2.12 -20.27 -14.98
CA PRO A 103 1.45 -20.17 -13.69
C PRO A 103 1.27 -21.58 -13.09
N ASP A 104 1.74 -21.77 -11.85
CA ASP A 104 1.53 -23.03 -11.12
C ASP A 104 0.21 -22.97 -10.32
N PHE A 105 -0.24 -24.10 -9.75
CA PHE A 105 -1.48 -24.14 -8.94
C PHE A 105 -1.48 -23.09 -7.81
N ALA A 106 -0.34 -22.87 -7.16
CA ALA A 106 -0.19 -21.83 -6.15
C ALA A 106 -0.40 -20.41 -6.72
N ASP A 107 0.09 -20.11 -7.93
CA ASP A 107 -0.17 -18.83 -8.60
C ASP A 107 -1.64 -18.65 -8.92
N ASN A 108 -2.33 -19.73 -9.29
CA ASN A 108 -3.73 -19.71 -9.64
C ASN A 108 -4.61 -19.39 -8.43
N VAL A 109 -4.38 -20.05 -7.30
CA VAL A 109 -5.08 -19.77 -6.04
C VAL A 109 -4.79 -18.35 -5.56
N ILE A 110 -3.54 -17.90 -5.67
CA ILE A 110 -3.13 -16.56 -5.23
C ILE A 110 -3.66 -15.46 -6.14
N GLY A 111 -3.69 -15.68 -7.45
CA GLY A 111 -4.32 -14.79 -8.42
C GLY A 111 -5.81 -14.63 -8.14
N MET A 112 -6.51 -15.73 -7.82
CA MET A 112 -7.91 -15.71 -7.40
C MET A 112 -8.10 -14.92 -6.10
N LEU A 113 -7.31 -15.18 -5.06
CA LEU A 113 -7.40 -14.48 -3.77
C LEU A 113 -7.09 -12.97 -3.91
N ARG A 114 -6.09 -12.63 -4.72
CA ARG A 114 -5.75 -11.24 -5.05
C ARG A 114 -6.92 -10.55 -5.75
N GLY A 115 -7.48 -11.20 -6.76
CA GLY A 115 -8.60 -10.66 -7.52
C GLY A 115 -9.87 -10.54 -6.68
N ALA A 116 -10.14 -11.48 -5.78
CA ALA A 116 -11.21 -11.38 -4.78
C ALA A 116 -10.96 -10.22 -3.81
N ALA A 117 -9.71 -10.00 -3.38
CA ALA A 117 -9.36 -8.87 -2.51
C ALA A 117 -9.54 -7.52 -3.22
N VAL A 118 -9.12 -7.40 -4.48
CA VAL A 118 -9.35 -6.20 -5.32
C VAL A 118 -10.84 -5.99 -5.54
N GLY A 119 -11.57 -7.03 -5.94
CA GLY A 119 -13.02 -6.99 -6.10
C GLY A 119 -13.73 -6.57 -4.82
N LYS A 120 -13.29 -7.08 -3.67
CA LYS A 120 -13.89 -6.73 -2.38
C LYS A 120 -13.58 -5.29 -1.95
N TYR A 121 -12.33 -4.86 -2.01
CA TYR A 121 -11.90 -3.59 -1.39
C TYR A 121 -11.96 -2.37 -2.32
N LEU A 122 -11.98 -2.58 -3.63
CA LEU A 122 -11.92 -1.50 -4.61
C LEU A 122 -13.14 -1.45 -5.53
N ALA A 123 -13.73 -2.60 -5.89
CA ALA A 123 -14.89 -2.58 -6.76
C ALA A 123 -16.11 -1.92 -6.09
N PHE A 124 -16.88 -1.21 -6.91
CA PHE A 124 -18.13 -0.53 -6.53
C PHE A 124 -17.96 0.60 -5.49
N ARG A 125 -16.72 1.03 -5.22
CA ARG A 125 -16.42 2.26 -4.47
C ARG A 125 -16.39 3.45 -5.41
N VAL A 126 -17.56 3.78 -5.96
CA VAL A 126 -17.75 4.75 -7.05
C VAL A 126 -17.09 6.10 -6.76
N PHE A 127 -17.18 6.60 -5.52
CA PHE A 127 -16.69 7.94 -5.14
C PHE A 127 -15.38 7.91 -4.36
N SER A 128 -15.26 7.03 -3.34
CA SER A 128 -14.10 7.04 -2.46
C SER A 128 -12.80 6.54 -3.09
N ALA A 129 -12.84 5.52 -3.97
CA ALA A 129 -11.63 5.00 -4.58
C ALA A 129 -10.99 5.98 -5.59
N PRO A 130 -11.76 6.64 -6.48
CA PRO A 130 -11.24 7.74 -7.30
C PRO A 130 -10.70 8.90 -6.48
N LEU A 131 -11.42 9.31 -5.42
CA LEU A 131 -10.99 10.44 -4.59
C LEU A 131 -9.63 10.18 -3.96
N VAL A 132 -9.41 8.99 -3.40
CA VAL A 132 -8.11 8.60 -2.85
C VAL A 132 -7.04 8.60 -3.94
N ASN A 133 -7.32 8.04 -5.12
CA ASN A 133 -6.36 8.03 -6.21
C ASN A 133 -5.96 9.44 -6.67
N LEU A 134 -6.93 10.36 -6.76
CA LEU A 134 -6.71 11.76 -7.16
C LEU A 134 -5.81 12.52 -6.17
N THR A 135 -5.67 12.07 -4.92
CA THR A 135 -4.74 12.70 -3.95
C THR A 135 -3.27 12.60 -4.37
N ALA A 136 -2.92 11.70 -5.29
CA ALA A 136 -1.59 11.65 -5.90
C ALA A 136 -1.23 12.96 -6.62
N LEU A 137 -2.22 13.66 -7.19
CA LEU A 137 -2.01 14.92 -7.93
C LEU A 137 -1.43 16.03 -7.04
N PRO A 138 -2.08 16.44 -5.94
CA PRO A 138 -1.52 17.45 -5.04
C PRO A 138 -0.33 16.95 -4.21
N THR A 139 -0.05 15.64 -4.16
CA THR A 139 1.04 15.05 -3.37
C THR A 139 2.25 14.69 -4.24
N SER A 140 2.35 13.45 -4.72
CA SER A 140 3.50 12.94 -5.48
C SER A 140 3.71 13.69 -6.80
N THR A 141 2.64 14.07 -7.52
CA THR A 141 2.79 14.71 -8.84
C THR A 141 3.47 16.07 -8.73
N ILE A 142 3.06 16.92 -7.77
CA ILE A 142 3.71 18.23 -7.57
C ILE A 142 5.19 18.09 -7.22
N ALA A 143 5.53 17.16 -6.32
CA ALA A 143 6.92 16.90 -5.97
C ALA A 143 7.74 16.40 -7.16
N THR A 144 7.16 15.50 -7.96
CA THR A 144 7.85 14.91 -9.12
C THR A 144 8.03 15.92 -10.25
N LEU A 145 7.01 16.74 -10.54
CA LEU A 145 7.09 17.85 -11.50
C LEU A 145 8.20 18.83 -11.10
N LYS A 146 8.27 19.17 -9.82
CA LYS A 146 9.35 20.01 -9.29
C LYS A 146 10.72 19.35 -9.44
N GLY A 147 10.85 18.08 -9.07
CA GLY A 147 12.08 17.31 -9.26
C GLY A 147 12.46 17.08 -10.73
N ALA A 148 11.56 17.34 -11.67
CA ALA A 148 11.85 17.35 -13.10
C ALA A 148 12.40 18.69 -13.61
N GLY A 149 12.60 19.67 -12.72
CA GLY A 149 13.18 20.98 -13.04
C GLY A 149 12.17 22.12 -13.08
N LEU A 150 10.87 21.87 -12.81
CA LEU A 150 9.88 22.94 -12.74
C LEU A 150 9.98 23.68 -11.40
N SER A 151 9.76 24.99 -11.41
CA SER A 151 9.54 25.74 -10.16
C SER A 151 8.23 25.30 -9.50
N TYR A 152 8.16 25.41 -8.17
CA TYR A 152 7.02 24.93 -7.39
C TYR A 152 5.68 25.57 -7.83
N GLY A 153 5.65 26.89 -8.03
CA GLY A 153 4.45 27.59 -8.54
C GLY A 153 4.08 27.17 -9.97
N ARG A 154 5.07 26.84 -10.81
CA ARG A 154 4.82 26.34 -12.16
C ARG A 154 4.30 24.90 -12.16
N ALA A 155 4.79 24.03 -11.27
CA ALA A 155 4.27 22.68 -11.11
C ALA A 155 2.75 22.69 -10.85
N TRP A 156 2.28 23.55 -9.93
CA TRP A 156 0.85 23.74 -9.66
C TRP A 156 0.09 24.28 -10.88
N LYS A 157 0.62 25.32 -11.54
CA LYS A 157 -0.02 25.93 -12.71
C LYS A 157 -0.16 24.95 -13.88
N GLU A 158 0.91 24.23 -14.22
CA GLU A 158 0.90 23.26 -15.31
C GLU A 158 0.04 22.04 -14.97
N LEU A 159 0.00 21.60 -13.71
CA LEU A 159 -0.91 20.54 -13.27
C LEU A 159 -2.37 20.96 -13.45
N GLY A 160 -2.75 22.15 -12.97
CA GLY A 160 -4.10 22.68 -13.16
C GLY A 160 -4.48 22.83 -14.64
N ARG A 161 -3.52 23.28 -15.48
CA ARG A 161 -3.68 23.33 -16.94
C ARG A 161 -3.87 21.93 -17.52
N GLY A 162 -3.05 20.95 -17.14
CA GLY A 162 -3.14 19.57 -17.62
C GLY A 162 -4.48 18.91 -17.28
N ILE A 163 -4.99 19.11 -16.06
CA ILE A 163 -6.33 18.65 -15.65
C ILE A 163 -7.41 19.27 -16.54
N LYS A 164 -7.38 20.60 -16.73
CA LYS A 164 -8.35 21.33 -17.58
C LYS A 164 -8.30 20.86 -19.02
N GLN A 165 -7.10 20.74 -19.59
CA GLN A 165 -6.89 20.32 -20.98
C GLN A 165 -7.36 18.88 -21.21
N TYR A 166 -7.11 17.98 -20.26
CA TYR A 166 -7.60 16.61 -20.36
C TYR A 166 -9.14 16.54 -20.30
N GLY A 167 -9.77 17.33 -19.42
CA GLY A 167 -11.22 17.44 -19.37
C GLY A 167 -11.81 17.97 -20.70
N GLN A 168 -11.15 18.95 -21.31
CA GLN A 168 -11.51 19.46 -22.64
C GLN A 168 -11.32 18.40 -23.74
N TYR A 169 -10.24 17.63 -23.69
CA TYR A 169 -9.98 16.53 -24.64
C TYR A 169 -11.06 15.44 -24.56
N ILE A 170 -11.49 15.05 -23.36
CA ILE A 170 -12.60 14.11 -23.18
C ILE A 170 -13.91 14.68 -23.74
N ALA A 171 -14.20 15.95 -23.43
CA ALA A 171 -15.40 16.62 -23.93
C ALA A 171 -15.42 16.73 -25.47
N ASP A 172 -14.26 16.92 -26.09
CA ASP A 172 -14.08 16.90 -27.53
C ASP A 172 -14.48 15.56 -28.14
N GLY A 173 -13.93 14.46 -27.60
CA GLY A 173 -14.18 13.13 -28.11
C GLY A 173 -15.62 12.63 -27.88
N GLN A 174 -16.29 13.07 -26.81
CA GLN A 174 -17.65 12.63 -26.47
C GLN A 174 -18.74 13.50 -27.09
N PHE A 175 -18.50 14.81 -27.21
CA PHE A 175 -19.55 15.77 -27.57
C PHE A 175 -19.17 16.66 -28.76
N GLY A 176 -17.96 16.57 -29.31
CA GLY A 176 -17.53 17.38 -30.46
C GLY A 176 -17.48 18.89 -30.18
N THR A 177 -17.37 19.30 -28.92
CA THR A 177 -17.64 20.69 -28.48
C THR A 177 -16.41 21.46 -27.98
N SER A 178 -15.21 20.89 -27.99
CA SER A 178 -14.07 21.51 -27.29
C SER A 178 -13.30 22.54 -28.13
N LYS A 179 -12.72 23.52 -27.42
CA LYS A 179 -11.78 24.52 -27.94
C LYS A 179 -10.31 24.16 -27.66
N LEU A 180 -9.93 22.87 -27.66
CA LEU A 180 -8.53 22.50 -27.44
C LEU A 180 -7.69 22.85 -28.68
N SER A 181 -6.55 23.52 -28.50
CA SER A 181 -5.65 23.82 -29.63
C SER A 181 -5.05 22.53 -30.19
N GLU A 182 -4.80 22.45 -31.51
CA GLU A 182 -4.18 21.26 -32.12
C GLU A 182 -2.83 20.89 -31.47
N LYS A 183 -2.06 21.91 -31.08
CA LYS A 183 -0.79 21.72 -30.35
C LYS A 183 -0.98 21.00 -29.02
N ASP A 184 -2.07 21.30 -28.31
CA ASP A 184 -2.39 20.66 -27.03
C ASP A 184 -3.07 19.30 -27.23
N LYS A 185 -3.78 19.05 -28.35
CA LYS A 185 -4.36 17.73 -28.67
C LYS A 185 -3.29 16.69 -28.94
N TRP A 186 -2.20 17.07 -29.59
CA TRP A 186 -1.12 16.16 -29.98
C TRP A 186 -0.60 15.29 -28.83
N ILE A 187 -0.39 15.84 -27.62
CA ILE A 187 0.14 15.04 -26.51
C ILE A 187 -0.87 13.98 -26.05
N PHE A 188 -2.17 14.28 -26.08
CA PHE A 188 -3.22 13.33 -25.71
C PHE A 188 -3.38 12.23 -26.75
N GLU A 189 -3.37 12.57 -28.03
CA GLU A 189 -3.37 11.60 -29.13
C GLU A 189 -2.12 10.72 -29.13
N TYR A 190 -0.96 11.31 -28.82
CA TYR A 190 0.30 10.59 -28.70
C TYR A 190 0.27 9.59 -27.52
N MET A 191 -0.26 10.02 -26.37
CA MET A 191 -0.48 9.16 -25.22
C MET A 191 -1.42 7.99 -25.52
N ASP A 192 -2.54 8.26 -26.20
CA ASP A 192 -3.53 7.23 -26.56
C ASP A 192 -2.95 6.23 -27.57
N LYS A 193 -2.22 6.71 -28.59
CA LYS A 193 -1.51 5.85 -29.56
C LYS A 193 -0.51 4.92 -28.88
N LYS A 194 0.12 5.38 -27.79
CA LYS A 194 1.12 4.62 -27.05
C LYS A 194 0.56 3.83 -25.86
N GLY A 195 -0.72 3.99 -25.53
CA GLY A 195 -1.36 3.36 -24.36
C GLY A 195 -0.79 3.80 -23.01
N TRP A 196 -0.23 5.01 -22.92
CA TRP A 196 0.46 5.48 -21.69
C TRP A 196 -0.48 5.80 -20.53
N THR A 197 -1.73 6.14 -20.85
CA THR A 197 -2.77 6.48 -19.89
C THR A 197 -3.61 5.28 -19.50
N ASP A 198 -3.45 4.12 -20.17
CA ASP A 198 -4.23 2.93 -19.89
C ASP A 198 -4.12 2.52 -18.41
N ALA A 199 -5.26 2.15 -17.83
CA ALA A 199 -5.33 1.79 -16.42
C ALA A 199 -4.50 0.53 -16.15
N GLN A 200 -3.31 0.71 -15.58
CA GLN A 200 -2.34 -0.37 -15.39
C GLN A 200 -2.74 -1.23 -14.19
N TYR A 201 -3.24 -0.60 -13.12
CA TYR A 201 -3.61 -1.32 -11.91
C TYR A 201 -4.81 -2.25 -12.14
N THR A 202 -5.85 -1.75 -12.82
CA THR A 202 -7.04 -2.53 -13.16
C THR A 202 -6.72 -3.64 -14.15
N SER A 203 -5.89 -3.37 -15.17
CA SER A 203 -5.53 -4.38 -16.18
C SER A 203 -4.65 -5.50 -15.60
N GLU A 204 -3.69 -5.20 -14.72
CA GLU A 204 -2.88 -6.23 -14.07
C GLU A 204 -3.72 -7.07 -13.08
N SER A 205 -4.61 -6.41 -12.32
CA SER A 205 -5.51 -7.10 -11.38
C SER A 205 -6.50 -8.01 -12.11
N LEU A 206 -7.02 -7.57 -13.27
CA LEU A 206 -7.87 -8.39 -14.13
C LEU A 206 -7.09 -9.49 -14.86
N ALA A 207 -5.84 -9.23 -15.27
CA ALA A 207 -4.99 -10.26 -15.90
C ALA A 207 -4.67 -11.40 -14.92
N ALA A 208 -4.54 -11.11 -13.63
CA ALA A 208 -4.40 -12.12 -12.58
C ALA A 208 -5.69 -12.94 -12.33
N LEU A 209 -6.86 -12.42 -12.71
CA LEU A 209 -8.17 -13.06 -12.56
C LEU A 209 -8.58 -13.92 -13.77
N ARG A 210 -8.19 -13.48 -14.97
CA ARG A 210 -8.50 -14.12 -16.26
C ARG A 210 -8.01 -15.57 -16.40
N SER A 211 -7.10 -16.02 -15.55
CA SER A 211 -6.58 -17.39 -15.64
C SER A 211 -7.58 -18.45 -15.18
N ASN A 212 -8.58 -18.13 -14.34
CA ASN A 212 -9.47 -19.16 -13.75
C ASN A 212 -10.94 -18.76 -13.47
N LEU A 213 -11.37 -17.51 -13.66
CA LEU A 213 -12.79 -17.14 -13.52
C LEU A 213 -13.46 -16.81 -14.86
N SER A 214 -14.78 -17.07 -14.93
CA SER A 214 -15.58 -16.90 -16.15
C SER A 214 -15.59 -15.44 -16.63
N ARG A 215 -15.82 -15.23 -17.94
CA ARG A 215 -15.91 -13.91 -18.59
C ARG A 215 -16.91 -12.96 -17.90
N GLY A 216 -17.91 -13.50 -17.20
CA GLY A 216 -18.90 -12.72 -16.45
C GLY A 216 -18.33 -12.03 -15.22
N TRP A 217 -17.44 -12.68 -14.47
CA TRP A 217 -16.79 -12.08 -13.30
C TRP A 217 -15.84 -10.93 -13.69
N ASP A 218 -15.12 -11.12 -14.79
CA ASP A 218 -14.27 -10.11 -15.42
C ASP A 218 -15.06 -8.82 -15.73
N ASN A 219 -16.30 -8.96 -16.20
CA ASN A 219 -17.15 -7.81 -16.53
C ASN A 219 -17.66 -7.09 -15.27
N ILE A 220 -18.03 -7.83 -14.23
CA ILE A 220 -18.47 -7.26 -12.94
C ILE A 220 -17.35 -6.42 -12.31
N ILE A 221 -16.11 -6.95 -12.28
CA ILE A 221 -14.97 -6.22 -11.73
C ILE A 221 -14.61 -5.02 -12.61
N LYS A 222 -14.64 -5.14 -13.95
CA LYS A 222 -14.41 -4.00 -14.85
C LYS A 222 -15.40 -2.87 -14.59
N VAL A 223 -16.69 -3.17 -14.43
CA VAL A 223 -17.73 -2.19 -14.10
C VAL A 223 -17.45 -1.57 -12.73
N GLY A 224 -17.20 -2.41 -11.72
CA GLY A 224 -16.92 -1.93 -10.37
C GLY A 224 -15.63 -1.11 -10.24
N MET A 225 -14.65 -1.32 -11.13
CA MET A 225 -13.37 -0.60 -11.19
C MET A 225 -13.38 0.56 -12.19
N PHE A 226 -14.49 0.82 -12.88
CA PHE A 226 -14.55 1.82 -13.94
C PHE A 226 -14.11 3.19 -13.46
N THR A 227 -14.69 3.68 -12.36
CA THR A 227 -14.37 5.03 -11.86
C THR A 227 -12.93 5.14 -11.38
N PHE A 228 -12.39 4.09 -10.75
CA PHE A 228 -10.97 4.03 -10.39
C PHE A 228 -10.08 4.11 -11.64
N SER A 229 -10.41 3.34 -12.68
CA SER A 229 -9.68 3.33 -13.95
C SER A 229 -9.71 4.70 -14.65
N GLN A 230 -10.84 5.42 -14.58
CA GLN A 230 -10.94 6.79 -15.09
C GLN A 230 -10.09 7.77 -14.28
N SER A 231 -10.06 7.63 -12.95
CA SER A 231 -9.19 8.46 -12.12
C SER A 231 -7.70 8.20 -12.37
N GLU A 232 -7.31 6.95 -12.66
CA GLU A 232 -5.93 6.61 -13.04
C GLU A 232 -5.56 7.24 -14.40
N LYS A 233 -6.47 7.12 -15.38
CA LYS A 233 -6.33 7.78 -16.70
C LYS A 233 -6.15 9.29 -16.56
N LEU A 234 -7.01 9.94 -15.76
CA LEU A 234 -6.91 11.37 -15.48
C LEU A 234 -5.58 11.72 -14.81
N ASN A 235 -5.19 10.98 -13.77
CA ASN A 235 -3.95 11.22 -13.05
C ASN A 235 -2.74 11.19 -13.98
N ARG A 236 -2.62 10.14 -14.80
CA ARG A 236 -1.54 9.98 -15.77
C ARG A 236 -1.60 11.05 -16.85
N ALA A 237 -2.75 11.25 -17.51
CA ALA A 237 -2.90 12.21 -18.60
C ALA A 237 -2.62 13.65 -18.14
N ALA A 238 -3.16 14.05 -16.99
CA ALA A 238 -2.91 15.37 -16.42
C ALA A 238 -1.43 15.56 -16.05
N THR A 239 -0.79 14.53 -15.49
CA THR A 239 0.63 14.60 -15.09
C THR A 239 1.55 14.66 -16.30
N ILE A 240 1.32 13.82 -17.32
CA ILE A 240 2.11 13.82 -18.56
C ILE A 240 1.92 15.16 -19.29
N SER A 241 0.68 15.64 -19.43
CA SER A 241 0.41 16.93 -20.08
C SER A 241 1.08 18.09 -19.33
N ALA A 242 0.99 18.11 -17.99
CA ALA A 242 1.64 19.12 -17.15
C ALA A 242 3.17 19.08 -17.28
N ALA A 243 3.76 17.88 -17.22
CA ALA A 243 5.19 17.69 -17.37
C ALA A 243 5.65 18.09 -18.77
N PHE A 244 4.95 17.67 -19.83
CA PHE A 244 5.26 18.02 -21.21
C PHE A 244 5.25 19.53 -21.42
N ASN A 245 4.19 20.21 -20.97
CA ASN A 245 4.07 21.66 -21.07
C ASN A 245 5.15 22.40 -20.27
N GLY A 246 5.50 21.91 -19.08
CA GLY A 246 6.55 22.50 -18.26
C GLY A 246 7.95 22.28 -18.82
N LEU A 247 8.29 21.05 -19.16
CA LEU A 247 9.59 20.63 -19.67
C LEU A 247 9.91 21.28 -21.03
N SER A 248 8.91 21.47 -21.89
CA SER A 248 9.07 22.15 -23.19
C SER A 248 9.50 23.61 -23.06
N ARG A 249 9.37 24.21 -21.87
CA ARG A 249 9.74 25.61 -21.61
C ARG A 249 11.08 25.76 -20.91
N LEU A 250 11.71 24.66 -20.51
CA LEU A 250 13.04 24.70 -19.89
C LEU A 250 14.10 24.94 -20.97
N SER A 251 15.05 25.83 -20.68
CA SER A 251 16.16 26.16 -21.58
C SER A 251 16.96 24.92 -21.98
N GLU A 252 17.16 24.01 -21.03
CA GLU A 252 17.88 22.74 -21.17
C GLU A 252 17.25 21.79 -22.19
N ASN A 253 15.96 21.98 -22.54
CA ASN A 253 15.23 21.12 -23.46
C ASN A 253 14.94 21.77 -24.82
N LYS A 254 15.47 22.98 -25.09
CA LYS A 254 15.20 23.71 -26.36
C LYS A 254 15.65 22.98 -27.63
N GLY A 255 16.55 22.00 -27.52
CA GLY A 255 17.02 21.18 -28.65
C GLY A 255 16.39 19.79 -28.74
N LYS A 256 15.47 19.42 -27.84
CA LYS A 256 14.84 18.09 -27.83
C LYS A 256 13.60 18.05 -28.71
N THR A 257 13.35 16.91 -29.36
CA THR A 257 12.12 16.70 -30.12
C THR A 257 10.90 16.64 -29.20
N LYS A 258 9.70 16.83 -29.77
CA LYS A 258 8.45 16.73 -28.99
C LYS A 258 8.29 15.34 -28.38
N GLU A 259 8.70 14.30 -29.11
CA GLU A 259 8.64 12.91 -28.67
C GLU A 259 9.60 12.66 -27.49
N GLN A 260 10.82 13.21 -27.55
CA GLN A 260 11.77 13.11 -26.43
C GLN A 260 11.22 13.78 -25.17
N ILE A 261 10.61 14.96 -25.30
CA ILE A 261 10.00 15.66 -24.17
C ILE A 261 8.77 14.88 -23.66
N ALA A 262 8.00 14.24 -24.54
CA ALA A 262 6.87 13.40 -24.17
C ALA A 262 7.31 12.14 -23.37
N GLU A 263 8.42 11.50 -23.75
CA GLU A 263 9.00 10.38 -22.99
C GLU A 263 9.51 10.85 -21.61
N MET A 264 10.15 12.02 -21.53
CA MET A 264 10.50 12.62 -20.23
C MET A 264 9.26 12.91 -19.38
N ALA A 265 8.18 13.39 -19.99
CA ALA A 265 6.91 13.64 -19.31
C ALA A 265 6.24 12.34 -18.82
N LYS A 266 6.34 11.26 -19.60
CA LYS A 266 5.94 9.91 -19.19
C LYS A 266 6.72 9.44 -17.98
N GLN A 267 8.04 9.63 -17.96
CA GLN A 267 8.87 9.29 -16.80
C GLN A 267 8.39 9.99 -15.52
N VAL A 268 8.03 11.29 -15.61
CA VAL A 268 7.48 12.05 -14.48
C VAL A 268 6.15 11.44 -13.99
N SER A 269 5.28 11.01 -14.90
CA SER A 269 4.05 10.31 -14.53
C SER A 269 4.31 8.95 -13.88
N ASP A 270 5.26 8.18 -14.41
CA ASP A 270 5.61 6.86 -13.89
C ASP A 270 6.27 6.93 -12.51
N ASP A 271 7.10 7.94 -12.27
CA ASP A 271 7.68 8.23 -10.95
C ASP A 271 6.59 8.66 -9.94
N SER A 272 5.59 9.42 -10.39
CA SER A 272 4.52 9.96 -9.52
C SER A 272 3.46 8.93 -9.15
N HIS A 273 3.00 8.15 -10.13
CA HIS A 273 1.84 7.24 -10.00
C HIS A 273 2.24 5.77 -9.89
N GLY A 274 3.50 5.45 -10.19
CA GLY A 274 4.03 4.10 -10.25
C GLY A 274 3.72 3.37 -11.54
N VAL A 275 4.57 2.40 -11.87
CA VAL A 275 4.32 1.47 -12.97
C VAL A 275 3.79 0.17 -12.38
N TYR A 276 2.59 -0.23 -12.80
CA TYR A 276 1.91 -1.43 -12.30
C TYR A 276 2.12 -2.57 -13.28
N ASN A 277 3.34 -3.12 -13.27
CA ASN A 277 3.70 -4.30 -14.05
C ASN A 277 4.50 -5.30 -13.22
N LYS A 278 4.70 -6.51 -13.75
CA LYS A 278 5.51 -7.56 -13.09
C LYS A 278 6.97 -7.16 -12.90
N GLY A 279 7.48 -6.17 -13.65
CA GLY A 279 8.85 -5.66 -13.52
C GLY A 279 9.10 -4.79 -12.31
N ASN A 280 8.04 -4.27 -11.70
CA ASN A 280 8.15 -3.43 -10.52
C ASN A 280 7.94 -4.20 -9.20
N TYR A 281 8.02 -5.54 -9.23
CA TYR A 281 8.02 -6.35 -8.02
C TYR A 281 9.38 -6.24 -7.30
N PRO A 282 9.41 -6.09 -5.96
CA PRO A 282 10.66 -6.21 -5.22
C PRO A 282 11.19 -7.63 -5.40
N TYR A 283 12.50 -7.80 -5.28
CA TYR A 283 13.14 -9.11 -5.46
C TYR A 283 12.50 -10.25 -4.65
N ILE A 284 12.09 -9.96 -3.41
CA ILE A 284 11.43 -10.92 -2.53
C ILE A 284 10.09 -11.43 -3.08
N ALA A 285 9.48 -10.71 -4.02
CA ALA A 285 8.23 -11.03 -4.69
C ALA A 285 8.47 -11.64 -6.10
N LEU A 286 9.71 -11.87 -6.51
CA LEU A 286 10.04 -12.53 -7.78
C LEU A 286 10.31 -14.03 -7.56
N GLY A 287 9.86 -14.86 -8.49
CA GLY A 287 10.12 -16.31 -8.51
C GLY A 287 8.98 -17.18 -7.99
N GLY A 288 9.03 -18.47 -8.32
CA GLY A 288 7.98 -19.46 -8.01
C GLY A 288 8.08 -20.13 -6.63
N ASN A 289 8.78 -19.54 -5.66
CA ASN A 289 8.86 -20.11 -4.32
C ASN A 289 7.68 -19.62 -3.44
N PRO A 290 7.24 -20.39 -2.42
CA PRO A 290 6.11 -20.02 -1.56
C PRO A 290 6.25 -18.65 -0.88
N ALA A 291 7.47 -18.26 -0.49
CA ALA A 291 7.72 -16.96 0.12
C ALA A 291 7.51 -15.80 -0.87
N ALA A 292 7.92 -15.98 -2.14
CA ALA A 292 7.72 -14.99 -3.20
C ALA A 292 6.26 -14.82 -3.59
N HIS A 293 5.49 -15.89 -3.51
CA HIS A 293 4.04 -15.87 -3.67
C HIS A 293 3.34 -15.06 -2.56
N ILE A 294 3.74 -15.27 -1.30
CA ILE A 294 3.22 -14.50 -0.15
C ILE A 294 3.66 -13.03 -0.23
N ALA A 295 4.93 -12.77 -0.57
CA ALA A 295 5.43 -11.42 -0.77
C ALA A 295 4.67 -10.70 -1.90
N ARG A 296 4.37 -11.40 -3.00
CA ARG A 296 3.51 -10.89 -4.08
C ARG A 296 2.11 -10.55 -3.61
N MET A 297 1.53 -11.33 -2.71
CA MET A 297 0.22 -11.05 -2.13
C MET A 297 0.24 -9.77 -1.30
N MET A 298 1.22 -9.64 -0.41
CA MET A 298 1.39 -8.44 0.43
C MET A 298 1.66 -7.20 -0.42
N TYR A 299 2.44 -7.35 -1.49
CA TYR A 299 2.90 -6.22 -2.29
C TYR A 299 1.79 -5.51 -3.07
N VAL A 300 0.69 -6.17 -3.44
CA VAL A 300 -0.42 -5.55 -4.22
C VAL A 300 -0.92 -4.26 -3.57
N PHE A 301 -1.06 -4.25 -2.25
CA PHE A 301 -1.56 -3.11 -1.49
C PHE A 301 -0.45 -2.18 -0.97
N GLN A 302 0.82 -2.57 -1.13
CA GLN A 302 1.99 -1.79 -0.76
C GLN A 302 2.66 -1.12 -1.96
N ARG A 303 2.19 -1.36 -3.20
CA ARG A 303 2.77 -0.81 -4.44
C ARG A 303 2.77 0.71 -4.48
N PHE A 304 1.66 1.33 -4.12
CA PHE A 304 1.59 2.78 -4.02
C PHE A 304 2.61 3.27 -3.00
N SER A 305 2.63 2.69 -1.80
CA SER A 305 3.57 3.05 -0.75
C SER A 305 5.03 2.89 -1.15
N HIS A 306 5.36 1.78 -1.81
CA HIS A 306 6.71 1.50 -2.26
C HIS A 306 7.14 2.48 -3.35
N THR A 307 6.29 2.72 -4.36
CA THR A 307 6.58 3.70 -5.40
C THR A 307 6.75 5.10 -4.81
N TYR A 308 5.88 5.48 -3.87
CA TYR A 308 5.97 6.76 -3.18
C TYR A 308 7.32 6.93 -2.47
N LEU A 309 7.79 5.90 -1.77
CA LEU A 309 9.10 5.89 -1.11
C LEU A 309 10.27 5.88 -2.10
N LEU A 310 10.17 5.15 -3.21
CA LEU A 310 11.20 5.18 -4.27
C LEU A 310 11.31 6.57 -4.88
N ASN A 311 10.20 7.26 -5.09
CA ASN A 311 10.19 8.62 -5.59
C ASN A 311 10.75 9.61 -4.55
N MET A 312 10.41 9.45 -3.26
CA MET A 312 11.07 10.20 -2.18
C MET A 312 12.58 9.97 -2.17
N ARG A 313 13.04 8.73 -2.35
CA ARG A 313 14.47 8.40 -2.44
C ARG A 313 15.11 9.12 -3.64
N LYS A 314 14.50 9.02 -4.81
CA LYS A 314 14.97 9.66 -6.05
C LYS A 314 15.07 11.17 -5.89
N LEU A 315 14.04 11.81 -5.35
CA LEU A 315 14.01 13.26 -5.16
C LEU A 315 15.00 13.72 -4.08
N GLY A 316 15.04 13.04 -2.94
CA GLY A 316 15.84 13.44 -1.78
C GLY A 316 17.33 13.11 -1.87
N PHE A 317 17.68 11.91 -2.35
CA PHE A 317 19.06 11.42 -2.29
C PHE A 317 19.77 11.48 -3.65
N GLU A 318 19.07 11.21 -4.75
CA GLU A 318 19.68 11.22 -6.09
C GLU A 318 19.66 12.63 -6.68
N LYS A 319 18.51 13.31 -6.63
CA LYS A 319 18.34 14.66 -7.16
C LYS A 319 18.63 15.79 -6.16
N LYS A 320 18.73 15.46 -4.86
CA LYS A 320 18.95 16.44 -3.77
C LYS A 320 17.92 17.59 -3.72
N ASP A 321 16.69 17.35 -4.18
CA ASP A 321 15.58 18.31 -4.10
C ASP A 321 14.82 18.14 -2.78
N TYR A 322 15.37 18.72 -1.71
CA TYR A 322 14.80 18.65 -0.37
C TYR A 322 13.43 19.28 -0.25
N VAL A 323 13.10 20.25 -1.11
CA VAL A 323 11.78 20.89 -1.12
C VAL A 323 10.74 19.93 -1.69
N ALA A 324 11.06 19.21 -2.77
CA ALA A 324 10.19 18.17 -3.31
C ALA A 324 10.01 17.00 -2.31
N LEU A 325 11.10 16.58 -1.64
CA LEU A 325 11.04 15.58 -0.57
C LEU A 325 10.14 16.04 0.60
N THR A 326 10.31 17.28 1.06
CA THR A 326 9.50 17.86 2.14
C THR A 326 8.03 17.90 1.76
N HIS A 327 7.72 18.25 0.51
CA HIS A 327 6.34 18.22 0.00
C HIS A 327 5.72 16.82 0.09
N MET A 328 6.44 15.77 -0.30
CA MET A 328 5.94 14.39 -0.20
C MET A 328 5.73 13.93 1.26
N ILE A 329 6.44 14.53 2.22
CA ILE A 329 6.25 14.24 3.64
C ILE A 329 5.02 14.96 4.20
N VAL A 330 4.86 16.24 3.85
CA VAL A 330 3.88 17.16 4.45
C VAL A 330 2.52 17.09 3.74
N ALA A 331 2.48 16.98 2.42
CA ALA A 331 1.23 17.04 1.65
C ALA A 331 0.21 15.95 2.03
N PRO A 332 0.60 14.67 2.27
CA PRO A 332 -0.33 13.67 2.81
C PRO A 332 -0.88 14.05 4.18
N ALA A 333 -0.05 14.65 5.05
CA ALA A 333 -0.47 15.09 6.38
C ALA A 333 -1.48 16.25 6.30
N VAL A 334 -1.28 17.19 5.38
CA VAL A 334 -2.23 18.29 5.14
C VAL A 334 -3.56 17.76 4.61
N LEU A 335 -3.54 16.79 3.70
CA LEU A 335 -4.78 16.26 3.09
C LEU A 335 -5.55 15.33 4.01
N ALA A 336 -4.86 14.49 4.79
CA ALA A 336 -5.46 13.36 5.49
C ALA A 336 -5.13 13.30 7.00
N GLY A 337 -4.43 14.30 7.53
CA GLY A 337 -4.07 14.42 8.94
C GLY A 337 -2.68 13.86 9.26
N ALA A 338 -2.14 14.24 10.42
CA ALA A 338 -0.75 13.97 10.80
C ALA A 338 -0.36 12.47 10.69
N GLY A 339 -1.27 11.56 11.08
CA GLY A 339 -1.04 10.12 11.02
C GLY A 339 -1.06 9.50 9.62
N ALA A 340 -1.26 10.28 8.55
CA ALA A 340 -1.07 9.83 7.16
C ALA A 340 0.37 10.00 6.66
N SER A 341 1.25 10.69 7.42
CA SER A 341 2.64 10.93 7.01
C SER A 341 3.54 9.71 7.18
N VAL A 342 4.49 9.51 6.24
CA VAL A 342 5.64 8.58 6.37
C VAL A 342 6.46 8.77 7.63
N LEU A 343 6.50 9.99 8.17
CA LEU A 343 7.29 10.30 9.36
C LEU A 343 6.59 9.92 10.65
N THR A 344 5.32 9.49 10.63
CA THR A 344 4.57 9.17 11.85
C THR A 344 5.31 8.21 12.79
N PRO A 345 5.94 7.11 12.31
CA PRO A 345 6.72 6.22 13.17
C PRO A 345 7.99 6.86 13.72
N ILE A 346 8.66 7.71 12.93
CA ILE A 346 9.90 8.41 13.32
C ILE A 346 9.59 9.50 14.35
N ILE A 347 8.55 10.30 14.12
CA ILE A 347 8.04 11.30 15.06
C ILE A 347 7.63 10.62 16.36
N SER A 348 6.90 9.50 16.29
CA SER A 348 6.50 8.72 17.47
C SER A 348 7.70 8.16 18.23
N ALA A 349 8.74 7.70 17.52
CA ALA A 349 9.97 7.19 18.13
C ALA A 349 10.79 8.31 18.79
N LEU A 350 10.90 9.49 18.16
CA LEU A 350 11.59 10.66 18.71
C LEU A 350 10.87 11.20 19.96
N LEU A 351 9.55 11.34 19.92
CA LEU A 351 8.76 11.78 21.08
C LEU A 351 8.96 10.84 22.28
N ARG A 352 8.93 9.52 22.05
CA ARG A 352 9.25 8.52 23.07
C ARG A 352 10.69 8.64 23.61
N ALA A 353 11.66 8.95 22.75
CA ALA A 353 13.06 9.11 23.15
C ALA A 353 13.28 10.36 24.03
N PHE A 354 12.48 11.41 23.86
CA PHE A 354 12.51 12.62 24.70
C PHE A 354 11.67 12.51 25.98
N GLY A 355 11.17 11.32 26.32
CA GLY A 355 10.34 11.11 27.52
C GLY A 355 8.96 11.75 27.43
N ILE A 356 8.59 12.27 26.26
CA ILE A 356 7.25 12.76 25.94
C ILE A 356 6.43 11.52 25.58
N ASP A 357 5.90 10.87 26.60
CA ASP A 357 4.89 9.80 26.47
C ASP A 357 3.51 10.39 26.08
N ASP A 358 3.41 11.73 25.91
CA ASP A 358 2.19 12.44 25.51
C ASP A 358 1.71 11.90 24.17
N SER A 359 0.58 11.22 24.28
CA SER A 359 -0.12 10.60 23.19
C SER A 359 -0.46 11.67 22.14
N GLU A 360 -0.33 11.34 20.86
CA GLU A 360 -0.87 12.11 19.72
C GLU A 360 -2.30 12.66 19.99
N GLU A 361 -3.04 12.02 20.89
CA GLU A 361 -4.35 12.45 21.38
C GLU A 361 -4.35 13.75 22.21
N GLU A 362 -3.33 13.97 23.05
CA GLU A 362 -3.21 15.20 23.84
C GLU A 362 -2.85 16.40 22.96
N ALA A 363 -2.06 16.18 21.91
CA ALA A 363 -1.84 17.19 20.88
C ALA A 363 -3.16 17.56 20.19
N TYR A 364 -3.97 16.57 19.81
CA TYR A 364 -5.30 16.83 19.24
C TYR A 364 -6.24 17.54 20.22
N LYS A 365 -6.22 17.18 21.51
CA LYS A 365 -7.00 17.87 22.56
C LYS A 365 -6.58 19.33 22.72
N LYS A 366 -5.27 19.63 22.80
CA LYS A 366 -4.76 21.01 22.88
C LYS A 366 -5.17 21.85 21.66
N VAL A 367 -5.17 21.25 20.47
CA VAL A 367 -5.69 21.89 19.24
C VAL A 367 -7.19 22.11 19.34
N ALA A 368 -7.95 21.14 19.85
CA ALA A 368 -9.39 21.27 20.07
C ALA A 368 -9.73 22.39 21.08
N GLU A 369 -8.97 22.51 22.15
CA GLU A 369 -9.12 23.56 23.18
C GLU A 369 -8.80 24.95 22.61
N SER A 370 -7.81 25.05 21.72
CA SER A 370 -7.36 26.33 21.16
C SER A 370 -8.16 26.78 19.92
N PHE A 371 -8.60 25.84 19.08
CA PHE A 371 -9.18 26.10 17.76
C PHE A 371 -10.54 25.44 17.52
N GLY A 372 -11.10 24.79 18.55
CA GLY A 372 -12.39 24.10 18.49
C GLY A 372 -12.37 22.77 17.72
N PRO A 373 -13.55 22.13 17.55
CA PRO A 373 -13.69 20.83 16.88
C PRO A 373 -13.18 20.79 15.43
N SER A 374 -13.27 21.92 14.71
CA SER A 374 -12.74 22.04 13.35
C SER A 374 -11.22 21.99 13.32
N GLY A 375 -10.55 22.61 14.31
CA GLY A 375 -9.10 22.50 14.47
C GLY A 375 -8.66 21.07 14.78
N GLU A 376 -9.38 20.38 15.68
CA GLU A 376 -9.12 18.96 15.97
C GLU A 376 -9.24 18.09 14.70
N ASN A 377 -10.33 18.28 13.94
CA ASN A 377 -10.58 17.53 12.70
C ASN A 377 -9.52 17.81 11.63
N LEU A 378 -9.06 19.06 11.50
CA LEU A 378 -7.95 19.42 10.61
C LEU A 378 -6.65 18.74 11.03
N ALA A 379 -6.31 18.75 12.32
CA ALA A 379 -5.09 18.10 12.80
C ALA A 379 -5.14 16.57 12.62
N ARG A 380 -6.27 15.96 12.96
CA ARG A 380 -6.45 14.49 12.96
C ARG A 380 -6.65 13.92 11.56
N PHE A 381 -7.38 14.62 10.70
CA PHE A 381 -7.83 14.12 9.39
C PHE A 381 -7.55 15.06 8.22
N GLY A 382 -6.84 16.18 8.43
CA GLY A 382 -6.46 17.10 7.37
C GLY A 382 -7.64 17.84 6.75
N LEU A 383 -7.45 18.33 5.53
CA LEU A 383 -8.52 18.97 4.74
C LEU A 383 -9.73 18.05 4.53
N ALA A 384 -9.53 16.72 4.45
CA ALA A 384 -10.65 15.77 4.41
C ALA A 384 -11.52 15.85 5.68
N GLY A 385 -10.88 16.02 6.85
CA GLY A 385 -11.56 16.21 8.13
C GLY A 385 -12.48 17.42 8.17
N LEU A 386 -12.04 18.53 7.56
CA LEU A 386 -12.87 19.73 7.42
C LEU A 386 -14.08 19.50 6.50
N ALA A 387 -13.96 18.62 5.51
CA ALA A 387 -15.06 18.18 4.67
C ALA A 387 -15.94 17.08 5.32
N GLY A 388 -15.67 16.72 6.58
CA GLY A 388 -16.50 15.80 7.37
C GLY A 388 -16.17 14.32 7.22
N PHE A 389 -15.13 13.94 6.46
CA PHE A 389 -14.74 12.54 6.27
C PHE A 389 -13.25 12.32 6.51
N THR A 390 -12.80 11.06 6.53
CA THR A 390 -11.36 10.73 6.62
C THR A 390 -10.91 9.81 5.50
N ILE A 391 -9.73 10.10 4.98
CA ILE A 391 -8.97 9.25 4.05
C ILE A 391 -7.64 8.78 4.67
N LYS A 392 -7.41 9.07 5.96
CA LYS A 392 -6.18 8.74 6.71
C LYS A 392 -5.75 7.29 6.52
N GLY A 393 -6.66 6.33 6.71
CA GLY A 393 -6.36 4.90 6.55
C GLY A 393 -6.05 4.47 5.11
N SER A 394 -6.42 5.26 4.11
CA SER A 394 -6.12 4.97 2.70
C SER A 394 -4.79 5.60 2.24
N LEU A 395 -4.32 6.66 2.92
CA LEU A 395 -3.05 7.32 2.63
C LEU A 395 -1.92 6.96 3.61
N ALA A 396 -2.24 6.36 4.75
CA ALA A 396 -1.24 5.92 5.71
C ALA A 396 -0.31 4.89 5.06
N LEU A 397 0.95 5.26 4.93
CA LEU A 397 2.01 4.40 4.39
C LEU A 397 2.36 3.40 5.49
N GLY A 398 1.98 2.12 5.29
CA GLY A 398 2.11 1.02 6.27
C GLY A 398 3.56 0.59 6.59
N VAL A 399 4.48 1.54 6.67
CA VAL A 399 5.90 1.35 6.93
C VAL A 399 6.07 1.08 8.43
N GLY A 400 6.39 -0.18 8.78
CA GLY A 400 6.82 -0.55 10.13
C GLY A 400 5.88 -1.43 10.96
N ALA A 401 4.77 -1.92 10.42
CA ALA A 401 3.99 -2.97 11.07
C ALA A 401 4.71 -4.32 10.90
N ILE A 402 5.61 -4.66 11.82
CA ILE A 402 6.16 -6.02 11.92
C ILE A 402 4.98 -6.94 12.27
N PRO A 403 4.60 -7.89 11.40
CA PRO A 403 3.42 -8.74 11.62
C PRO A 403 3.61 -9.64 12.85
N THR A 404 2.70 -9.60 13.82
CA THR A 404 2.73 -10.49 15.00
C THR A 404 1.72 -11.65 14.92
N SER A 405 0.86 -11.71 13.88
CA SER A 405 -0.14 -12.77 13.71
C SER A 405 -0.25 -13.26 12.27
N ILE A 406 -0.80 -14.48 12.06
CA ILE A 406 -1.07 -15.05 10.72
C ILE A 406 -2.02 -14.15 9.89
N LYS A 407 -2.92 -13.40 10.53
CA LYS A 407 -3.77 -12.40 9.87
C LYS A 407 -2.98 -11.18 9.39
N ASP A 408 -1.94 -10.78 10.14
CA ASP A 408 -1.01 -9.73 9.75
C ASP A 408 -0.02 -10.22 8.68
N VAL A 409 0.38 -11.50 8.73
CA VAL A 409 1.27 -12.16 7.75
C VAL A 409 0.59 -12.34 6.38
N LEU A 410 -0.73 -12.59 6.37
CA LEU A 410 -1.51 -12.74 5.13
C LEU A 410 -2.09 -11.42 4.60
N GLY A 411 -1.99 -10.32 5.36
CA GLY A 411 -2.45 -8.99 4.96
C GLY A 411 -3.91 -8.97 4.45
N ALA A 412 -4.15 -8.24 3.36
CA ALA A 412 -5.49 -8.04 2.78
C ALA A 412 -6.18 -9.33 2.24
N PRO A 413 -5.47 -10.31 1.65
CA PRO A 413 -6.06 -11.62 1.37
C PRO A 413 -6.47 -12.40 2.63
N GLY A 414 -5.68 -12.31 3.70
CA GLY A 414 -6.02 -12.87 5.01
C GLY A 414 -7.25 -12.21 5.62
N SER A 415 -7.41 -10.90 5.46
CA SER A 415 -8.61 -10.18 5.90
C SER A 415 -9.84 -10.49 5.04
N VAL A 416 -9.70 -10.74 3.73
CA VAL A 416 -10.82 -11.19 2.87
C VAL A 416 -11.30 -12.58 3.30
N MET A 417 -10.38 -13.52 3.50
CA MET A 417 -10.68 -14.87 3.98
C MET A 417 -11.27 -14.83 5.41
N SER A 418 -10.69 -14.02 6.30
CA SER A 418 -11.23 -13.83 7.65
C SER A 418 -12.61 -13.21 7.62
N ASP A 419 -12.83 -12.15 6.86
CA ASP A 419 -14.12 -11.49 6.79
C ASP A 419 -15.20 -12.42 6.21
N ILE A 420 -14.90 -13.27 5.22
CA ILE A 420 -15.89 -14.16 4.61
C ILE A 420 -16.12 -15.40 5.46
N PHE A 421 -15.06 -16.14 5.81
CA PHE A 421 -15.16 -17.48 6.40
C PHE A 421 -15.09 -17.50 7.93
N ILE A 422 -14.41 -16.52 8.55
CA ILE A 422 -14.25 -16.46 10.01
C ILE A 422 -15.30 -15.55 10.64
N ASP A 423 -15.64 -14.45 9.99
CA ASP A 423 -16.62 -13.48 10.50
C ASP A 423 -17.98 -13.63 9.79
N GLY A 424 -18.01 -13.62 8.45
CA GLY A 424 -19.24 -13.52 7.65
C GLY A 424 -20.17 -14.73 7.77
N ILE A 425 -19.69 -15.92 7.38
CA ILE A 425 -20.48 -17.16 7.41
C ILE A 425 -20.92 -17.49 8.85
N PRO A 426 -20.04 -17.44 9.88
CA PRO A 426 -20.46 -17.64 11.26
C PRO A 426 -21.50 -16.62 11.74
N MET A 427 -21.38 -15.34 11.39
CA MET A 427 -22.40 -14.34 11.74
C MET A 427 -23.76 -14.65 11.12
N ILE A 428 -23.82 -15.14 9.87
CA ILE A 428 -25.08 -15.59 9.26
C ILE A 428 -25.62 -16.82 10.00
N ALA A 429 -24.76 -17.78 10.32
CA ALA A 429 -25.15 -18.99 11.05
C ALA A 429 -25.62 -18.70 12.48
N GLU A 430 -25.07 -17.67 13.13
CA GLU A 430 -25.46 -17.16 14.45
C GLU A 430 -26.69 -16.23 14.41
N GLY A 431 -27.25 -15.96 13.23
CA GLY A 431 -28.47 -15.17 13.04
C GLY A 431 -28.28 -13.68 12.75
N ASP A 432 -27.03 -13.17 12.72
CA ASP A 432 -26.69 -11.79 12.33
C ASP A 432 -26.49 -11.69 10.81
N ILE A 433 -27.59 -11.88 10.07
CA ILE A 433 -27.59 -11.97 8.60
C ILE A 433 -27.09 -10.67 7.96
N ALA A 434 -27.50 -9.51 8.50
CA ALA A 434 -27.12 -8.21 7.94
C ALA A 434 -25.61 -7.97 8.02
N LYS A 435 -24.97 -8.18 9.18
CA LYS A 435 -23.51 -8.02 9.28
C LYS A 435 -22.74 -9.12 8.59
N GLY A 436 -23.26 -10.34 8.62
CA GLY A 436 -22.71 -11.44 7.85
C GLY A 436 -22.65 -11.11 6.36
N PHE A 437 -23.73 -10.55 5.81
CA PHE A 437 -23.78 -10.12 4.41
C PHE A 437 -22.87 -8.91 4.13
N GLU A 438 -22.83 -7.89 5.01
CA GLU A 438 -21.87 -6.76 4.91
C GLU A 438 -20.41 -7.22 4.79
N LYS A 439 -20.09 -8.36 5.39
CA LYS A 439 -18.73 -8.92 5.43
C LYS A 439 -18.37 -9.71 4.19
N ILE A 440 -19.36 -10.27 3.50
CA ILE A 440 -19.16 -11.14 2.34
C ILE A 440 -19.14 -10.33 1.03
N VAL A 441 -20.01 -9.34 0.89
CA VAL A 441 -20.14 -8.57 -0.36
C VAL A 441 -19.00 -7.55 -0.58
N PRO A 442 -18.80 -7.06 -1.82
CA PRO A 442 -17.87 -5.96 -2.08
C PRO A 442 -18.16 -4.74 -1.18
N THR A 443 -17.10 -4.07 -0.75
CA THR A 443 -17.13 -2.98 0.24
C THR A 443 -18.07 -1.86 -0.18
N GLY A 444 -18.19 -1.56 -1.47
CA GLY A 444 -19.17 -0.59 -1.99
C GLY A 444 -20.60 -0.92 -1.59
N PHE A 445 -21.05 -2.17 -1.82
CA PHE A 445 -22.38 -2.64 -1.42
C PHE A 445 -22.52 -2.85 0.08
N GLY A 446 -21.48 -3.41 0.71
CA GLY A 446 -21.47 -3.63 2.16
C GLY A 446 -21.60 -2.32 2.93
N ASN A 447 -21.08 -1.22 2.41
CA ASN A 447 -21.22 0.10 3.01
C ASN A 447 -22.62 0.70 2.86
N LEU A 448 -23.40 0.35 1.84
CA LEU A 448 -24.81 0.75 1.74
C LEU A 448 -25.63 0.11 2.87
N ILE A 449 -25.47 -1.20 3.04
CA ILE A 449 -26.15 -1.97 4.10
C ILE A 449 -25.69 -1.46 5.47
N ARG A 450 -24.38 -1.24 5.62
CA ARG A 450 -23.82 -0.68 6.85
C ARG A 450 -24.33 0.74 7.14
N ALA A 451 -24.48 1.59 6.13
CA ALA A 451 -25.03 2.94 6.31
C ALA A 451 -26.48 2.89 6.82
N TYR A 452 -27.29 2.02 6.22
CA TYR A 452 -28.66 1.80 6.67
C TYR A 452 -28.70 1.27 8.11
N ARG A 453 -27.91 0.25 8.42
CA ARG A 453 -27.84 -0.35 9.75
C ARG A 453 -27.29 0.61 10.81
N GLU A 454 -26.21 1.32 10.52
CA GLU A 454 -25.61 2.29 11.45
C GLU A 454 -26.51 3.51 11.69
N SER A 455 -27.42 3.84 10.77
CA SER A 455 -28.38 4.92 10.97
C SER A 455 -29.62 4.49 11.78
N THR A 456 -30.10 3.27 11.57
CA THR A 456 -31.28 2.74 12.29
C THR A 456 -30.90 2.12 13.65
N GLU A 457 -30.04 1.12 13.64
CA GLU A 457 -29.63 0.34 14.82
C GLU A 457 -28.47 0.99 15.60
N GLY A 458 -27.69 1.84 14.94
CA GLY A 458 -26.47 2.43 15.51
C GLY A 458 -25.23 1.56 15.32
N LEU A 459 -24.09 2.08 15.78
CA LEU A 459 -22.83 1.35 15.76
C LEU A 459 -22.85 0.23 16.79
N THR A 460 -22.43 -0.95 16.36
CA THR A 460 -22.34 -2.15 17.18
C THR A 460 -21.00 -2.85 16.94
N THR A 461 -20.53 -3.58 17.95
CA THR A 461 -19.36 -4.46 17.84
C THR A 461 -19.70 -5.74 17.08
N LYS A 462 -18.70 -6.62 16.88
CA LYS A 462 -18.89 -7.94 16.26
C LYS A 462 -19.98 -8.75 16.99
N GLY A 463 -19.92 -8.82 18.32
CA GLY A 463 -20.92 -9.52 19.15
C GLY A 463 -22.17 -8.69 19.46
N ASN A 464 -22.64 -7.85 18.54
CA ASN A 464 -23.84 -7.01 18.70
C ASN A 464 -23.89 -6.03 19.87
N ARG A 465 -22.82 -5.88 20.66
CA ARG A 465 -22.78 -4.89 21.74
C ARG A 465 -22.82 -3.46 21.16
N PRO A 466 -23.75 -2.59 21.59
CA PRO A 466 -23.79 -1.20 21.13
C PRO A 466 -22.51 -0.45 21.49
N VAL A 467 -22.07 0.42 20.59
CA VAL A 467 -20.95 1.33 20.82
C VAL A 467 -21.51 2.63 21.36
N PHE A 468 -21.13 2.97 22.60
CA PHE A 468 -21.51 4.20 23.26
C PHE A 468 -20.36 5.21 23.22
N TYR A 469 -20.69 6.49 23.20
CA TYR A 469 -19.75 7.57 23.47
C TYR A 469 -20.44 8.56 24.41
N GLY A 470 -19.92 8.66 25.65
CA GLY A 470 -20.69 9.21 26.76
C GLY A 470 -21.95 8.38 27.01
N ASN A 471 -23.09 9.06 27.24
CA ASN A 471 -24.35 8.42 27.60
C ASN A 471 -25.23 8.02 26.39
N LYS A 472 -24.76 8.26 25.16
CA LYS A 472 -25.54 8.00 23.95
C LYS A 472 -24.87 6.93 23.09
N GLN A 473 -25.69 6.09 22.48
CA GLN A 473 -25.21 5.16 21.46
C GLN A 473 -24.78 5.97 20.23
N VAL A 474 -23.62 5.63 19.66
CA VAL A 474 -23.14 6.28 18.45
C VAL A 474 -23.98 5.78 17.27
N LYS A 475 -24.65 6.69 16.57
CA LYS A 475 -25.35 6.42 15.31
C LYS A 475 -24.79 7.31 14.21
N THR A 476 -24.92 6.89 12.95
CA THR A 476 -24.67 7.78 11.80
C THR A 476 -25.96 8.49 11.45
N GLU A 477 -25.91 9.82 11.30
CA GLU A 477 -27.11 10.62 11.02
C GLU A 477 -26.92 11.49 9.77
N GLY A 478 -28.00 11.68 9.00
CA GLY A 478 -28.05 12.57 7.83
C GLY A 478 -26.86 12.43 6.88
N TYR A 479 -26.03 13.47 6.84
CA TYR A 479 -24.84 13.54 5.99
C TYR A 479 -23.82 12.43 6.25
N GLU A 480 -23.68 11.95 7.49
CA GLU A 480 -22.74 10.87 7.81
C GLU A 480 -23.18 9.52 7.24
N THR A 481 -24.50 9.28 7.21
CA THR A 481 -25.08 8.10 6.57
C THR A 481 -24.84 8.14 5.07
N PHE A 482 -25.00 9.32 4.45
CA PHE A 482 -24.67 9.51 3.04
C PHE A 482 -23.18 9.27 2.76
N LEU A 483 -22.28 9.89 3.54
CA LEU A 483 -20.84 9.67 3.44
C LEU A 483 -20.50 8.18 3.54
N ARG A 484 -21.07 7.49 4.53
CA ARG A 484 -20.89 6.05 4.71
C ARG A 484 -21.35 5.27 3.48
N ALA A 485 -22.52 5.59 2.94
CA ALA A 485 -23.10 4.92 1.78
C ALA A 485 -22.18 5.03 0.54
N ILE A 486 -21.57 6.20 0.31
CA ILE A 486 -20.60 6.40 -0.78
C ILE A 486 -19.17 5.92 -0.44
N SER A 487 -19.03 5.15 0.65
CA SER A 487 -17.78 4.56 1.14
C SER A 487 -16.73 5.58 1.62
N LEU A 488 -17.17 6.77 2.06
CA LEU A 488 -16.36 7.71 2.82
C LEU A 488 -16.62 7.52 4.31
N TYR A 489 -15.56 7.49 5.12
CA TYR A 489 -15.70 7.24 6.55
C TYR A 489 -15.95 8.56 7.29
N PRO A 490 -17.07 8.73 8.01
CA PRO A 490 -17.36 9.99 8.70
C PRO A 490 -16.32 10.33 9.77
N SER A 491 -15.84 11.57 9.77
CA SER A 491 -14.77 12.06 10.65
C SER A 491 -15.10 11.92 12.13
N ARG A 492 -16.34 12.26 12.55
CA ARG A 492 -16.78 12.13 13.95
C ARG A 492 -16.72 10.68 14.43
N VAL A 493 -17.26 9.77 13.64
CA VAL A 493 -17.25 8.33 13.94
C VAL A 493 -15.81 7.81 14.01
N ALA A 494 -14.95 8.27 13.10
CA ALA A 494 -13.53 7.94 13.12
C ALA A 494 -12.82 8.46 14.38
N ALA A 495 -13.06 9.71 14.77
CA ALA A 495 -12.45 10.31 15.97
C ALA A 495 -12.86 9.56 17.24
N ILE A 496 -14.15 9.20 17.37
CA ILE A 496 -14.65 8.40 18.50
C ILE A 496 -13.92 7.06 18.58
N ARG A 497 -13.78 6.35 17.45
CA ARG A 497 -13.08 5.06 17.44
C ARG A 497 -11.59 5.19 17.72
N GLU A 498 -10.93 6.20 17.18
CA GLU A 498 -9.50 6.44 17.48
C GLU A 498 -9.28 6.77 18.96
N LYS A 499 -10.16 7.59 19.57
CA LYS A 499 -10.14 7.89 21.01
C LYS A 499 -10.28 6.61 21.85
N GLN A 500 -11.32 5.82 21.59
CA GLN A 500 -11.57 4.56 22.30
C GLN A 500 -10.45 3.55 22.10
N TYR A 501 -9.86 3.47 20.91
CA TYR A 501 -8.74 2.57 20.65
C TYR A 501 -7.48 2.99 21.42
N LYS A 502 -7.19 4.29 21.50
CA LYS A 502 -6.06 4.80 22.30
C LYS A 502 -6.28 4.61 23.80
N GLU A 503 -7.51 4.81 24.29
CA GLU A 503 -7.87 4.50 25.67
C GLU A 503 -7.63 3.03 25.99
N TYR A 504 -8.08 2.12 25.10
CA TYR A 504 -7.83 0.69 25.22
C TYR A 504 -6.33 0.33 25.23
N LEU A 505 -5.54 0.90 24.32
CA LEU A 505 -4.08 0.68 24.29
C LEU A 505 -3.40 1.19 25.57
N THR A 506 -3.84 2.33 26.08
CA THR A 506 -3.36 2.89 27.34
C THR A 506 -3.70 1.93 28.49
N GLU A 507 -4.96 1.50 28.60
CA GLU A 507 -5.40 0.55 29.61
C GLU A 507 -4.65 -0.79 29.52
N ALA A 508 -4.36 -1.28 28.32
CA ALA A 508 -3.56 -2.49 28.10
C ALA A 508 -2.12 -2.31 28.62
N LYS A 509 -1.44 -1.21 28.27
CA LYS A 509 -0.09 -0.86 28.76
C LYS A 509 -0.05 -0.79 30.30
N TYR A 510 -1.05 -0.16 30.92
CA TYR A 510 -1.13 -0.09 32.38
C TYR A 510 -1.50 -1.43 33.02
N THR A 511 -2.33 -2.23 32.37
CA THR A 511 -2.69 -3.57 32.83
C THR A 511 -1.48 -4.50 32.85
N GLU A 512 -0.63 -4.44 31.82
CA GLU A 512 0.64 -5.17 31.75
C GLU A 512 1.59 -4.74 32.87
N LYS A 513 1.86 -3.42 33.01
CA LYS A 513 2.68 -2.88 34.11
C LYS A 513 2.18 -3.30 35.49
N ARG A 514 0.85 -3.26 35.69
CA ARG A 514 0.21 -3.70 36.93
C ARG A 514 0.39 -5.20 37.15
N ALA A 515 0.32 -6.02 36.10
CA ALA A 515 0.57 -7.45 36.18
C ALA A 515 2.02 -7.74 36.60
N ASP A 516 2.98 -6.98 36.08
CA ASP A 516 4.40 -7.08 36.47
C ASP A 516 4.63 -6.72 37.93
N ILE A 517 4.03 -5.62 38.41
CA ILE A 517 4.08 -5.24 39.83
C ILE A 517 3.47 -6.34 40.70
N TYR A 518 2.31 -6.89 40.32
CA TYR A 518 1.73 -8.03 41.04
C TYR A 518 2.61 -9.28 40.98
N ALA A 519 3.33 -9.53 39.88
CA ALA A 519 4.29 -10.62 39.78
C ALA A 519 5.46 -10.44 40.77
N LYS A 520 6.00 -9.22 40.88
CA LYS A 520 7.04 -8.87 41.88
C LYS A 520 6.53 -9.07 43.31
N ILE A 521 5.30 -8.63 43.61
CA ILE A 521 4.66 -8.86 44.92
C ILE A 521 4.55 -10.36 45.20
N LYS A 522 4.01 -11.15 44.27
CA LYS A 522 3.91 -12.62 44.45
C LYS A 522 5.27 -13.26 44.67
N LYS A 523 6.30 -12.85 43.92
CA LYS A 523 7.68 -13.33 44.09
C LYS A 523 8.24 -12.98 45.47
N PHE A 524 7.94 -11.79 46.01
CA PHE A 524 8.31 -11.41 47.38
C PHE A 524 7.66 -12.30 48.44
N TYR A 525 6.39 -12.67 48.28
CA TYR A 525 5.72 -13.58 49.23
C TYR A 525 6.17 -15.06 49.07
N LEU A 526 6.69 -15.44 47.90
CA LEU A 526 7.28 -16.76 47.67
C LEU A 526 8.74 -16.87 48.13
N SER A 527 9.48 -15.76 48.24
CA SER A 527 10.89 -15.78 48.64
C SER A 527 11.07 -15.93 50.15
N SER A 528 12.18 -16.57 50.53
CA SER A 528 12.68 -16.65 51.91
C SER A 528 13.22 -15.32 52.42
N ASP A 529 13.84 -14.52 51.54
CA ASP A 529 14.22 -13.13 51.84
C ASP A 529 13.03 -12.18 51.66
N ARG A 530 12.53 -11.67 52.80
CA ARG A 530 11.43 -10.69 52.92
C ARG A 530 11.91 -9.41 53.60
N SER A 531 13.07 -8.90 53.19
CA SER A 531 13.62 -7.65 53.74
C SER A 531 12.67 -6.46 53.58
N LYS A 532 12.70 -5.55 54.56
CA LYS A 532 11.93 -4.30 54.53
C LYS A 532 12.33 -3.42 53.33
N ALA A 533 13.61 -3.38 52.98
CA ALA A 533 14.14 -2.62 51.85
C ALA A 533 13.45 -3.03 50.53
N ARG A 534 13.39 -4.34 50.25
CA ARG A 534 12.74 -4.86 49.03
C ARG A 534 11.24 -4.59 48.99
N TRP A 535 10.57 -4.56 50.13
CA TRP A 535 9.16 -4.16 50.20
C TRP A 535 8.99 -2.67 49.92
N LEU A 536 9.89 -1.82 50.43
CA LEU A 536 9.89 -0.38 50.15
C LEU A 536 10.09 -0.08 48.66
N ASP A 537 10.97 -0.83 47.97
CA ASP A 537 11.15 -0.69 46.51
C ASP A 537 9.85 -0.99 45.73
N ILE A 538 9.17 -2.07 46.11
CA ILE A 538 7.87 -2.43 45.51
C ILE A 538 6.82 -1.36 45.80
N LEU A 539 6.80 -0.79 47.02
CA LEU A 539 5.89 0.30 47.37
C LEU A 539 6.19 1.58 46.57
N ALA A 540 7.46 1.91 46.34
CA ALA A 540 7.85 3.05 45.51
C ALA A 540 7.39 2.86 44.05
N GLU A 541 7.54 1.65 43.49
CA GLU A 541 7.00 1.31 42.16
C GLU A 541 5.47 1.43 42.10
N ILE A 542 4.77 0.99 43.16
CA ILE A 542 3.31 1.12 43.26
C ILE A 542 2.89 2.60 43.32
N GLN A 543 3.61 3.43 44.07
CA GLN A 543 3.34 4.87 44.16
C GLN A 543 3.53 5.54 42.80
N ALA A 544 4.68 5.30 42.13
CA ALA A 544 4.95 5.83 40.79
C ALA A 544 3.93 5.34 39.74
N TYR A 545 3.51 4.08 39.82
CA TYR A 545 2.43 3.55 38.98
C TYR A 545 1.11 4.28 39.27
N ASN A 546 0.74 4.44 40.54
CA ASN A 546 -0.54 5.02 40.95
C ASN A 546 -0.66 6.50 40.59
N GLU A 547 0.42 7.28 40.70
CA GLU A 547 0.46 8.67 40.26
C GLU A 547 0.16 8.77 38.77
N ARG A 548 0.87 8.00 37.94
CA ARG A 548 0.66 7.97 36.49
C ARG A 548 -0.72 7.42 36.11
N ALA A 549 -1.18 6.39 36.81
CA ALA A 549 -2.47 5.76 36.58
C ALA A 549 -3.64 6.71 36.89
N ARG A 550 -3.53 7.54 37.94
CA ARG A 550 -4.54 8.57 38.25
C ARG A 550 -4.62 9.61 37.14
N SER A 551 -3.48 10.12 36.68
CA SER A 551 -3.44 11.10 35.58
C SER A 551 -4.01 10.53 34.28
N ALA A 552 -3.80 9.24 34.02
CA ALA A 552 -4.32 8.54 32.85
C ALA A 552 -5.77 8.02 33.00
N GLY A 553 -6.42 8.21 34.16
CA GLY A 553 -7.79 7.74 34.40
C GLY A 553 -7.95 6.22 34.45
N VAL A 554 -6.87 5.48 34.72
CA VAL A 554 -6.86 4.00 34.76
C VAL A 554 -6.81 3.47 36.19
N THR A 555 -7.16 2.18 36.36
CA THR A 555 -7.30 1.57 37.68
C THR A 555 -5.96 1.52 38.45
N ILE A 556 -5.96 2.08 39.66
CA ILE A 556 -4.85 2.09 40.60
C ILE A 556 -4.68 0.77 41.37
N ILE A 557 -3.48 0.54 41.92
CA ILE A 557 -3.17 -0.53 42.86
C ILE A 557 -3.43 -0.03 44.29
N THR A 558 -4.25 -0.76 45.06
CA THR A 558 -4.59 -0.43 46.45
C THR A 558 -4.20 -1.58 47.39
N GLY A 559 -4.07 -1.32 48.69
CA GLY A 559 -3.84 -2.39 49.68
C GLY A 559 -4.90 -3.50 49.60
N LYS A 560 -6.16 -3.13 49.35
CA LYS A 560 -7.26 -4.08 49.13
C LYS A 560 -7.05 -4.92 47.87
N SER A 561 -6.63 -4.31 46.75
CA SER A 561 -6.38 -5.06 45.51
C SER A 561 -5.18 -6.00 45.63
N ILE A 562 -4.12 -5.58 46.34
CA ILE A 562 -2.96 -6.43 46.66
C ILE A 562 -3.40 -7.63 47.50
N SER A 563 -4.11 -7.41 48.61
CA SER A 563 -4.60 -8.48 49.48
C SER A 563 -5.49 -9.47 48.73
N MET A 564 -6.43 -8.98 47.91
CA MET A 564 -7.27 -9.83 47.07
C MET A 564 -6.48 -10.61 46.02
N ASN A 565 -5.48 -9.98 45.38
CA ASN A 565 -4.64 -10.61 44.37
C ASN A 565 -3.81 -11.76 44.97
N ILE A 566 -3.20 -11.53 46.13
CA ILE A 566 -2.46 -12.55 46.90
C ILE A 566 -3.40 -13.69 47.29
N LYS A 567 -4.53 -13.38 47.96
CA LYS A 567 -5.52 -14.40 48.37
C LYS A 567 -6.00 -15.28 47.22
N ARG A 568 -6.20 -14.69 46.02
CA ARG A 568 -6.60 -15.45 44.82
C ARG A 568 -5.45 -16.27 44.24
N SER A 569 -4.23 -15.74 44.24
CA SER A 569 -3.07 -16.39 43.60
C SER A 569 -2.53 -17.57 44.41
N PHE A 570 -2.63 -17.52 45.73
CA PHE A 570 -2.19 -18.61 46.63
C PHE A 570 -3.31 -19.56 47.02
N LYS A 571 -4.53 -19.36 46.48
CA LYS A 571 -5.65 -20.29 46.69
C LYS A 571 -5.80 -21.17 45.44
N PRO A 572 -5.77 -22.50 45.58
CA PRO A 572 -5.95 -23.40 44.45
C PRO A 572 -7.28 -23.14 43.72
N SER A 573 -7.26 -23.26 42.40
CA SER A 573 -8.45 -23.05 41.57
C SER A 573 -9.58 -23.99 41.99
N ARG A 574 -10.84 -23.64 41.67
CA ARG A 574 -11.98 -24.53 41.98
C ARG A 574 -11.79 -25.91 41.35
N ARG A 575 -11.20 -25.99 40.15
CA ARG A 575 -10.93 -27.27 39.46
C ARG A 575 -9.90 -28.12 40.22
N GLU A 576 -8.81 -27.53 40.67
CA GLU A 576 -7.78 -28.26 41.44
C GLU A 576 -8.28 -28.73 42.82
N ARG A 577 -9.11 -27.91 43.50
CA ARG A 577 -9.75 -28.32 44.76
C ARG A 577 -10.74 -29.47 44.58
N MET A 578 -11.34 -29.61 43.40
CA MET A 578 -12.22 -30.74 43.10
C MET A 578 -11.41 -32.00 42.77
N ARG A 579 -10.25 -31.86 42.10
CA ARG A 579 -9.32 -32.98 41.85
C ARG A 579 -8.77 -33.56 43.15
N GLY A 580 -8.33 -32.70 44.08
CA GLY A 580 -7.87 -33.14 45.40
C GLY A 580 -8.97 -33.63 46.35
N ARG A 581 -10.24 -33.66 45.92
CA ARG A 581 -11.35 -34.33 46.63
C ARG A 581 -11.73 -35.67 46.00
N GLN A 582 -11.20 -35.95 44.79
CA GLN A 582 -11.39 -37.22 44.08
C GLN A 582 -10.21 -38.17 44.29
N GLN A 583 -9.07 -37.65 44.77
CA GLN A 583 -8.07 -38.40 45.54
C GLN A 583 -8.50 -38.42 47.00
#